data_AF-A0A2D5N7F6-F1
#
_entry.id   AF-A0A2D5N7F6-F1
#
_cell.length_a   1.000
_cell.length_b   1.000
_cell.length_c   1.000
_cell.angle_alpha   90.00
_cell.angle_beta   90.00
_cell.angle_gamma   90.00
#
_symmetry.space_group_name_H-M   'P 1'
#
loop_
_entity.id
_entity.type
_entity.pdbx_description
1 polymer ?
#
loop_
_entity_poly.entity_id
_entity_poly.type
_entity_poly.pdbx_seq_one_letter_code
_entity_poly.pdbx_strand_id
1 'polypeptide(L)'
;MKSFLLIISFVSIISCKEKSEKDQIPIEVQQETTDVTETKESHENIDGTVSLNNGELWLANPETTEGIQKMKKRMALFNNSENLEAYVILKAGLEEDFTELFEKCTMKGEAHNQLHNYLFPFLDLFDGLETPDLVVCKKSFSELNIHLNEYSNYFKS
;
A
#
# COMPACT_ATOMS: atom_id res chain seq x y z
N MET A 1 46.26 25.54 -24.65
CA MET A 1 46.66 24.40 -25.49
C MET A 1 47.22 23.31 -24.60
N LYS A 2 46.43 22.26 -24.32
CA LYS A 2 46.89 21.04 -23.67
C LYS A 2 46.32 19.89 -24.50
N SER A 3 47.23 19.14 -25.09
CA SER A 3 46.99 18.16 -26.16
C SER A 3 46.03 17.05 -25.74
N PHE A 4 45.16 16.70 -26.68
CA PHE A 4 44.42 15.46 -26.69
C PHE A 4 45.35 14.36 -27.20
N LEU A 5 45.57 13.30 -26.43
CA LEU A 5 46.23 12.08 -26.89
C LEU A 5 45.24 10.92 -26.76
N LEU A 6 44.68 10.54 -27.91
CA LEU A 6 43.97 9.30 -28.14
C LEU A 6 45.00 8.16 -28.21
N ILE A 7 44.84 7.14 -27.37
CA ILE A 7 45.48 5.84 -27.59
C ILE A 7 44.37 4.79 -27.68
N ILE A 8 44.19 4.30 -28.91
CA ILE A 8 43.42 3.10 -29.26
C ILE A 8 44.45 1.98 -29.38
N SER A 9 44.34 0.88 -28.62
CA SER A 9 44.78 -0.43 -29.13
C SER A 9 44.38 -1.64 -28.27
N PHE A 10 43.70 -2.55 -28.98
CA PHE A 10 43.75 -4.01 -28.95
C PHE A 10 43.20 -4.84 -27.78
N VAL A 11 42.15 -5.56 -28.16
CA VAL A 11 41.43 -6.66 -27.53
C VAL A 11 42.35 -7.84 -27.24
N SER A 12 42.10 -8.55 -26.13
CA SER A 12 42.37 -9.98 -26.03
C SER A 12 41.28 -10.68 -25.20
N ILE A 13 40.55 -11.53 -25.91
CA ILE A 13 39.59 -12.55 -25.49
C ILE A 13 40.23 -13.55 -24.53
N ILE A 14 39.63 -13.78 -23.36
CA ILE A 14 39.75 -15.06 -22.64
C ILE A 14 38.36 -15.46 -22.14
N SER A 15 37.82 -16.47 -22.83
CA SER A 15 36.67 -17.28 -22.45
C SER A 15 37.09 -18.25 -21.35
N CYS A 16 36.36 -18.31 -20.23
CA CYS A 16 36.31 -19.49 -19.36
C CYS A 16 34.89 -19.69 -18.82
N LYS A 17 34.39 -20.92 -19.01
CA LYS A 17 33.09 -21.45 -18.60
C LYS A 17 33.32 -22.50 -17.50
N GLU A 18 32.45 -22.48 -16.48
CA GLU A 18 32.17 -23.47 -15.40
C GLU A 18 33.26 -23.85 -14.37
N LYS A 19 32.97 -23.71 -13.07
CA LYS A 19 32.43 -24.79 -12.18
C LYS A 19 32.27 -24.29 -10.73
N SER A 20 31.43 -25.01 -9.99
CA SER A 20 30.85 -24.80 -8.66
C SER A 20 31.77 -24.85 -7.42
N GLU A 21 31.20 -24.27 -6.34
CA GLU A 21 31.15 -24.73 -4.94
C GLU A 21 32.19 -24.23 -3.91
N LYS A 22 31.62 -23.58 -2.86
CA LYS A 22 32.00 -23.39 -1.44
C LYS A 22 33.46 -23.14 -1.05
N ASP A 23 33.71 -22.07 -0.31
CA ASP A 23 33.68 -22.13 1.17
C ASP A 23 33.68 -20.74 1.83
N GLN A 24 33.13 -20.71 3.05
CA GLN A 24 32.88 -19.58 3.97
C GLN A 24 34.21 -18.99 4.52
N ILE A 25 34.34 -17.88 5.27
CA ILE A 25 33.68 -17.36 6.50
C ILE A 25 34.23 -15.89 6.73
N PRO A 26 34.06 -15.20 7.88
CA PRO A 26 32.90 -14.48 8.49
C PRO A 26 33.10 -12.94 8.57
N ILE A 27 32.02 -12.15 8.67
CA ILE A 27 31.98 -11.07 9.67
C ILE A 27 30.58 -11.03 10.33
N GLU A 28 30.65 -11.18 11.63
CA GLU A 28 29.66 -11.06 12.69
C GLU A 28 29.05 -9.66 12.79
N VAL A 29 27.73 -9.56 12.75
CA VAL A 29 26.99 -8.66 13.65
C VAL A 29 25.78 -9.44 14.15
N GLN A 30 25.90 -9.89 15.39
CA GLN A 30 24.80 -10.42 16.19
C GLN A 30 23.88 -9.26 16.59
N GLN A 31 22.58 -9.42 16.37
CA GLN A 31 21.60 -9.13 17.42
C GLN A 31 20.36 -10.00 17.23
N GLU A 32 20.32 -11.06 18.02
CA GLU A 32 19.17 -11.92 18.32
C GLU A 32 18.24 -11.11 19.25
N THR A 33 16.96 -10.92 18.98
CA THR A 33 15.81 -11.72 19.45
C THR A 33 14.62 -10.75 19.33
N THR A 34 13.51 -11.06 18.66
CA THR A 34 12.42 -11.84 19.24
C THR A 34 11.41 -12.16 18.14
N ASP A 35 10.95 -13.39 18.20
CA ASP A 35 9.93 -14.05 17.41
C ASP A 35 8.59 -13.29 17.42
N VAL A 36 8.25 -12.67 16.29
CA VAL A 36 6.87 -12.51 15.87
C VAL A 36 6.81 -13.15 14.48
N THR A 37 6.17 -14.30 14.39
CA THR A 37 5.86 -14.99 13.15
C THR A 37 4.82 -14.18 12.37
N GLU A 38 5.25 -13.05 11.81
CA GLU A 38 4.56 -12.44 10.67
C GLU A 38 4.70 -13.41 9.51
N THR A 39 3.59 -14.07 9.19
CA THR A 39 3.45 -14.77 7.92
C THR A 39 3.69 -13.72 6.83
N LYS A 40 4.83 -13.79 6.14
CA LYS A 40 5.08 -13.00 4.92
C LYS A 40 4.01 -13.38 3.91
N GLU A 41 2.89 -12.67 3.92
CA GLU A 41 1.94 -12.71 2.81
C GLU A 41 2.69 -12.14 1.59
N SER A 42 2.83 -12.94 0.54
CA SER A 42 3.42 -12.47 -0.71
C SER A 42 2.38 -11.58 -1.38
N HIS A 43 2.52 -10.27 -1.20
CA HIS A 43 1.71 -9.27 -1.91
C HIS A 43 2.11 -9.25 -3.39
N GLU A 44 1.58 -10.17 -4.20
CA GLU A 44 1.75 -10.12 -5.65
C GLU A 44 0.93 -8.93 -6.21
N ASN A 45 1.62 -8.02 -6.92
CA ASN A 45 1.07 -6.90 -7.72
C ASN A 45 -0.05 -6.07 -7.08
N ILE A 46 0.27 -5.33 -6.01
CA ILE A 46 -0.60 -4.23 -5.57
C ILE A 46 -0.41 -3.04 -6.52
N ASP A 47 -1.41 -2.80 -7.38
CA ASP A 47 -1.43 -1.64 -8.30
C ASP A 47 -2.69 -0.76 -8.13
N GLY A 48 -3.54 -1.07 -7.16
CA GLY A 48 -4.80 -0.37 -6.91
C GLY A 48 -6.00 -0.86 -7.72
N THR A 49 -5.80 -1.81 -8.65
CA THR A 49 -6.88 -2.37 -9.47
C THR A 49 -7.51 -3.57 -8.79
N VAL A 50 -8.84 -3.53 -8.61
CA VAL A 50 -9.61 -4.62 -8.01
C VAL A 50 -10.30 -5.42 -9.11
N SER A 51 -10.10 -6.74 -9.10
CA SER A 51 -10.77 -7.68 -10.00
C SER A 51 -11.97 -8.35 -9.31
N LEU A 52 -12.90 -8.90 -10.09
CA LEU A 52 -14.00 -9.72 -9.55
C LEU A 52 -13.59 -11.19 -9.45
N ASN A 53 -14.18 -11.91 -8.50
CA ASN A 53 -14.05 -13.35 -8.37
C ASN A 53 -14.85 -14.06 -9.48
N ASN A 54 -14.28 -14.17 -10.67
CA ASN A 54 -14.94 -14.78 -11.84
C ASN A 54 -16.30 -14.13 -12.15
N GLY A 55 -16.40 -12.81 -11.98
CA GLY A 55 -17.64 -12.04 -12.16
C GLY A 55 -18.49 -11.91 -10.89
N GLU A 56 -18.11 -12.54 -9.78
CA GLU A 56 -18.75 -12.38 -8.47
C GLU A 56 -17.98 -11.43 -7.54
N LEU A 57 -18.68 -10.90 -6.53
CA LEU A 57 -18.08 -10.12 -5.45
C LEU A 57 -17.29 -11.03 -4.49
N TRP A 58 -16.19 -10.52 -3.96
CA TRP A 58 -15.39 -11.15 -2.91
C TRP A 58 -16.14 -11.20 -1.59
N LEU A 59 -16.01 -12.31 -0.85
CA LEU A 59 -16.56 -12.41 0.49
C LEU A 59 -15.60 -11.74 1.48
N ALA A 60 -16.05 -10.67 2.12
CA ALA A 60 -15.35 -10.01 3.21
C ALA A 60 -15.80 -10.54 4.57
N ASN A 61 -14.87 -10.65 5.52
CA ASN A 61 -15.25 -10.92 6.90
C ASN A 61 -16.00 -9.72 7.50
N PRO A 62 -16.87 -9.94 8.52
CA PRO A 62 -17.66 -8.87 9.12
C PRO A 62 -16.82 -7.68 9.58
N GLU A 63 -15.67 -7.92 10.20
CA GLU A 63 -14.80 -6.88 10.74
C GLU A 63 -14.24 -5.95 9.65
N THR A 64 -13.91 -6.48 8.46
CA THR A 64 -13.51 -5.64 7.32
C THR A 64 -14.65 -4.75 6.86
N THR A 65 -15.85 -5.30 6.74
CA THR A 65 -17.03 -4.53 6.33
C THR A 65 -17.35 -3.45 7.37
N GLU A 66 -17.26 -3.76 8.65
CA GLU A 66 -17.42 -2.80 9.75
C GLU A 66 -16.39 -1.67 9.70
N GLY A 67 -15.12 -1.97 9.43
CA GLY A 67 -14.07 -0.96 9.25
C GLY A 67 -14.39 0.03 8.12
N ILE A 68 -14.84 -0.47 6.96
CA ILE A 68 -15.30 0.39 5.85
C ILE A 68 -16.50 1.25 6.29
N GLN A 69 -17.48 0.68 7.00
CA GLN A 69 -18.63 1.45 7.47
C GLN A 69 -18.25 2.53 8.49
N LYS A 70 -17.26 2.29 9.36
CA LYS A 70 -16.73 3.31 10.28
C LYS A 70 -16.15 4.50 9.52
N MET A 71 -15.30 4.24 8.53
CA MET A 71 -14.75 5.30 7.66
C MET A 71 -15.85 6.06 6.92
N LYS A 72 -16.83 5.37 6.32
CA LYS A 72 -18.00 6.00 5.65
C LYS A 72 -18.78 6.90 6.60
N LYS A 73 -19.04 6.42 7.82
CA LYS A 73 -19.74 7.20 8.84
C LYS A 73 -18.95 8.44 9.23
N ARG A 74 -17.64 8.32 9.40
CA ARG A 74 -16.76 9.45 9.72
C ARG A 74 -16.77 10.51 8.62
N MET A 75 -16.65 10.08 7.36
CA MET A 75 -16.77 10.96 6.19
C MET A 75 -18.13 11.67 6.13
N ALA A 76 -19.22 10.95 6.42
CA ALA A 76 -20.57 11.52 6.41
C ALA A 76 -20.84 12.53 7.53
N LEU A 77 -20.13 12.43 8.66
CA LEU A 77 -20.25 13.36 9.79
C LEU A 77 -19.37 14.60 9.65
N PHE A 78 -18.47 14.63 8.66
CA PHE A 78 -17.61 15.77 8.41
C PHE A 78 -18.40 16.95 7.82
N ASN A 79 -18.40 18.09 8.49
CA ASN A 79 -19.21 19.26 8.12
C ASN A 79 -18.42 20.59 8.06
N ASN A 80 -17.11 20.58 8.34
CA ASN A 80 -16.27 21.76 8.46
C ASN A 80 -15.31 21.91 7.27
N SER A 81 -15.85 21.87 6.04
CA SER A 81 -15.08 21.80 4.78
C SER A 81 -14.27 23.04 4.42
N GLU A 82 -14.37 24.13 5.19
CA GLU A 82 -13.61 25.37 4.96
C GLU A 82 -12.44 25.54 5.93
N ASN A 83 -12.19 24.56 6.81
CA ASN A 83 -11.13 24.60 7.80
C ASN A 83 -10.10 23.49 7.53
N LEU A 84 -8.86 23.86 7.21
CA LEU A 84 -7.76 22.91 6.98
C LEU A 84 -7.51 22.00 8.20
N GLU A 85 -7.55 22.54 9.42
CA GLU A 85 -7.37 21.76 10.65
C GLU A 85 -8.45 20.67 10.81
N ALA A 86 -9.66 20.94 10.33
CA ALA A 86 -10.73 19.95 10.38
C ALA A 86 -10.43 18.73 9.48
N TYR A 87 -9.74 18.92 8.36
CA TYR A 87 -9.30 17.82 7.50
C TYR A 87 -8.17 17.01 8.14
N VAL A 88 -7.26 17.65 8.89
CA VAL A 88 -6.22 16.95 9.66
C VAL A 88 -6.85 16.04 10.72
N ILE A 89 -7.83 16.55 11.47
CA ILE A 89 -8.58 15.77 12.45
C ILE A 89 -9.37 14.62 11.79
N LEU A 90 -9.98 14.89 10.63
CA LEU A 90 -10.66 13.86 9.85
C LEU A 90 -9.69 12.75 9.43
N LYS A 91 -8.53 13.11 8.86
CA LYS A 91 -7.48 12.18 8.43
C LYS A 91 -7.04 11.28 9.58
N ALA A 92 -6.65 11.84 10.72
CA ALA A 92 -6.20 11.07 11.87
C ALA A 92 -7.24 10.01 12.29
N GLY A 93 -8.51 10.39 12.32
CA GLY A 93 -9.58 9.44 12.62
C GLY A 93 -9.82 8.37 11.55
N LEU A 94 -9.62 8.70 10.27
CA LEU A 94 -9.69 7.72 9.18
C LEU A 94 -8.52 6.73 9.24
N GLU A 95 -7.32 7.20 9.57
CA GLU A 95 -6.14 6.36 9.74
C GLU A 95 -6.28 5.39 10.92
N GLU A 96 -6.92 5.82 12.02
CA GLU A 96 -7.32 4.93 13.12
C GLU A 96 -8.28 3.83 12.64
N ASP A 97 -9.38 4.20 11.97
CA ASP A 97 -10.36 3.24 11.45
C ASP A 97 -9.74 2.28 10.42
N PHE A 98 -8.83 2.79 9.58
CA PHE A 98 -8.08 2.05 8.57
C PHE A 98 -7.10 1.06 9.19
N THR A 99 -6.35 1.47 10.22
CA THR A 99 -5.44 0.60 10.97
C THR A 99 -6.21 -0.54 11.65
N GLU A 100 -7.31 -0.21 12.33
CA GLU A 100 -8.16 -1.21 12.98
C GLU A 100 -8.72 -2.23 11.98
N LEU A 101 -9.05 -1.80 10.75
CA LEU A 101 -9.50 -2.70 9.68
C LEU A 101 -8.43 -3.74 9.35
N PHE A 102 -7.16 -3.35 9.21
CA PHE A 102 -6.06 -4.31 8.96
C PHE A 102 -5.87 -5.27 10.11
N GLU A 103 -5.83 -4.75 11.34
CA GLU A 103 -5.62 -5.57 12.55
C GLU A 103 -6.71 -6.63 12.73
N LYS A 104 -7.93 -6.36 12.28
CA LYS A 104 -9.08 -7.26 12.41
C LYS A 104 -9.40 -8.08 11.17
N CYS A 105 -8.66 -7.89 10.07
CA CYS A 105 -8.88 -8.65 8.85
C CYS A 105 -8.51 -10.13 9.06
N THR A 106 -9.49 -11.02 8.90
CA THR A 106 -9.29 -12.47 9.01
C THR A 106 -9.35 -13.18 7.66
N MET A 107 -9.62 -12.45 6.57
CA MET A 107 -9.57 -13.00 5.22
C MET A 107 -8.18 -13.53 4.88
N LYS A 108 -8.15 -14.55 4.02
CA LYS A 108 -6.95 -15.14 3.44
C LYS A 108 -7.14 -15.41 1.95
N GLY A 109 -6.02 -15.58 1.25
CA GLY A 109 -6.03 -15.85 -0.19
C GLY A 109 -6.50 -14.65 -1.01
N GLU A 110 -7.09 -14.91 -2.16
CA GLU A 110 -7.31 -13.85 -3.15
C GLU A 110 -8.26 -12.73 -2.69
N ALA A 111 -9.26 -13.04 -1.86
CA ALA A 111 -10.12 -12.00 -1.27
C ALA A 111 -9.32 -10.99 -0.43
N HIS A 112 -8.27 -11.46 0.26
CA HIS A 112 -7.37 -10.61 1.04
C HIS A 112 -6.48 -9.76 0.13
N ASN A 113 -5.91 -10.35 -0.92
CA ASN A 113 -5.10 -9.61 -1.90
C ASN A 113 -5.91 -8.50 -2.58
N GLN A 114 -7.15 -8.81 -2.96
CA GLN A 114 -8.05 -7.83 -3.59
C GLN A 114 -8.47 -6.73 -2.60
N LEU A 115 -8.56 -7.03 -1.30
CA LEU A 115 -8.74 -5.99 -0.29
C LEU A 115 -7.54 -5.03 -0.28
N HIS A 116 -6.30 -5.53 -0.33
CA HIS A 116 -5.12 -4.66 -0.42
C HIS A 116 -5.15 -3.76 -1.65
N ASN A 117 -5.53 -4.30 -2.82
CA ASN A 117 -5.70 -3.48 -4.02
C ASN A 117 -6.76 -2.39 -3.82
N TYR A 118 -7.89 -2.73 -3.21
CA TYR A 118 -8.94 -1.77 -2.89
C TYR A 118 -8.46 -0.70 -1.91
N LEU A 119 -7.65 -1.06 -0.92
CA LEU A 119 -7.17 -0.14 0.10
C LEU A 119 -5.96 0.70 -0.35
N PHE A 120 -5.24 0.29 -1.39
CA PHE A 120 -4.02 0.95 -1.84
C PHE A 120 -4.19 2.45 -2.14
N PRO A 121 -5.25 2.92 -2.84
CA PRO A 121 -5.46 4.34 -3.10
C PRO A 121 -5.67 5.20 -1.85
N PHE A 122 -5.99 4.60 -0.69
CA PHE A 122 -6.24 5.35 0.54
C PHE A 122 -5.00 6.12 1.01
N LEU A 123 -3.80 5.64 0.71
CA LEU A 123 -2.54 6.31 1.08
C LEU A 123 -2.47 7.72 0.48
N ASP A 124 -2.61 7.82 -0.84
CA ASP A 124 -2.58 9.10 -1.55
C ASP A 124 -3.81 9.97 -1.19
N LEU A 125 -4.96 9.35 -0.98
CA LEU A 125 -6.18 10.06 -0.60
C LEU A 125 -6.06 10.66 0.81
N PHE A 126 -5.43 9.97 1.76
CA PHE A 126 -5.16 10.48 3.10
C PHE A 126 -4.11 11.59 3.08
N ASP A 127 -3.04 11.44 2.31
CA ASP A 127 -2.04 12.51 2.14
C ASP A 127 -2.68 13.80 1.60
N GLY A 128 -3.62 13.67 0.66
CA GLY A 128 -4.33 14.83 0.13
C GLY A 128 -5.31 15.52 1.10
N LEU A 129 -5.69 14.87 2.21
CA LEU A 129 -6.47 15.52 3.27
C LEU A 129 -5.61 16.47 4.13
N GLU A 130 -4.29 16.26 4.18
CA GLU A 130 -3.37 17.07 4.98
C GLU A 130 -2.40 17.84 4.09
N THR A 131 -2.91 18.93 3.50
CA THR A 131 -2.10 19.83 2.66
C THR A 131 -2.40 21.29 3.01
N PRO A 132 -1.53 22.25 2.64
CA PRO A 132 -1.84 23.66 2.81
C PRO A 132 -2.87 24.20 1.79
N ASP A 133 -3.32 23.37 0.84
CA ASP A 133 -4.27 23.75 -0.21
C ASP A 133 -5.66 23.14 0.03
N LEU A 134 -6.60 23.99 0.40
CA LEU A 134 -7.98 23.59 0.69
C LEU A 134 -8.67 22.94 -0.53
N VAL A 135 -8.30 23.32 -1.76
CA VAL A 135 -8.84 22.72 -2.98
C VAL A 135 -8.42 21.25 -3.07
N VAL A 136 -7.18 20.94 -2.71
CA VAL A 136 -6.66 19.56 -2.66
C VAL A 136 -7.37 18.77 -1.56
N CYS A 137 -7.51 19.32 -0.35
CA CYS A 137 -8.26 18.66 0.73
C CYS A 137 -9.69 18.32 0.33
N LYS A 138 -10.41 19.26 -0.30
CA LYS A 138 -11.78 19.03 -0.80
C LYS A 138 -11.83 17.97 -1.89
N LYS A 139 -10.86 17.98 -2.80
CA LYS A 139 -10.75 16.99 -3.86
C LYS A 139 -10.54 15.59 -3.28
N SER A 140 -9.55 15.40 -2.41
CA SER A 140 -9.26 14.11 -1.78
C SER A 140 -10.40 13.61 -0.91
N PHE A 141 -11.10 14.51 -0.20
CA PHE A 141 -12.33 14.15 0.51
C PHE A 141 -13.42 13.61 -0.43
N SER A 142 -13.64 14.28 -1.56
CA SER A 142 -14.63 13.83 -2.55
C SER A 142 -14.23 12.48 -3.15
N GLU A 143 -12.96 12.32 -3.53
CA GLU A 143 -12.43 11.10 -4.14
C GLU A 143 -12.47 9.92 -3.16
N LEU A 144 -12.09 10.13 -1.89
CA LEU A 144 -12.18 9.12 -0.86
C LEU A 144 -13.63 8.71 -0.59
N ASN A 145 -14.57 9.65 -0.58
CA ASN A 145 -15.98 9.33 -0.40
C ASN A 145 -16.53 8.52 -1.59
N ILE A 146 -16.11 8.83 -2.82
CA ILE A 146 -16.46 8.03 -4.00
C ILE A 146 -15.88 6.61 -3.86
N HIS A 147 -14.59 6.50 -3.57
CA HIS A 147 -13.89 5.23 -3.45
C HIS A 147 -14.47 4.32 -2.35
N LEU A 148 -14.78 4.89 -1.18
CA LEU A 148 -15.50 4.19 -0.10
C LEU A 148 -16.89 3.67 -0.51
N ASN A 149 -17.54 4.31 -1.47
CA ASN A 149 -18.82 3.86 -2.01
C ASN A 149 -18.68 2.75 -3.06
N GLU A 150 -17.51 2.61 -3.68
CA GLU A 150 -17.23 1.54 -4.64
C GLU A 150 -16.97 0.19 -3.96
N TYR A 151 -16.77 0.15 -2.63
CA TYR A 151 -16.59 -1.10 -1.88
C TYR A 151 -17.61 -2.19 -2.25
N SER A 152 -18.90 -1.84 -2.34
CA SER A 152 -19.98 -2.79 -2.67
C SER A 152 -19.96 -3.26 -4.12
N ASN A 153 -19.15 -2.66 -4.98
CA ASN A 153 -18.94 -3.13 -6.35
C ASN A 153 -17.97 -4.32 -6.41
N TYR A 154 -17.21 -4.56 -5.33
CA TYR A 154 -16.18 -5.61 -5.29
C TYR A 154 -16.36 -6.59 -4.14
N PHE A 155 -16.96 -6.18 -3.03
CA PHE A 155 -17.08 -6.99 -1.81
C PHE A 155 -18.54 -7.15 -1.35
N LYS A 156 -18.83 -8.31 -0.77
CA LYS A 156 -20.06 -8.64 -0.05
C LYS A 156 -19.72 -9.25 1.31
N SER A 157 -20.60 -9.12 2.28
CA SER A 157 -20.50 -9.73 3.62
C SER A 157 -21.67 -10.65 3.89
#